data_AF-A0A4Q2DAV0-F1
#
_entry.id   AF-A0A4Q2DAV0-F1
#
_cell.length_a   1.000
_cell.length_b   1.000
_cell.length_c   1.000
_cell.angle_alpha   90.00
_cell.angle_beta   90.00
_cell.angle_gamma   90.00
#
_symmetry.space_group_name_H-M   'P 1'
#
loop_
_entity.id
_entity.type
_entity.pdbx_description
1 polymer ?
#
loop_
_entity_poly.entity_id
_entity_poly.type
_entity_poly.pdbx_seq_one_letter_code
_entity_poly.pdbx_strand_id
1 'polypeptide(L)'
;MSAEATRSPTTFTRPEDRVPPGYQYAPHPNASSPTDMRVATDHPGLLSRPDQSPLYRREPTYDQGYYAKSSFPRQLDINTFQSPEAVPRNISLQPLNGLEGQLSANWARLLKGHGVPMIAHEIRIAVDGTGHYLSFINVDALEKQLWHEQYRARIHPGFIWACLAMARLMRSSSVEDGQAGLQMALNLFQEAKRALDIAWADPTYAYAALIIALFESSAHPNYTHGRALSALIELDDYIHQLRLTMIDARDPDACRFQQGVPVVYYPEGRDHLAAGNKCPCFVPSPVDPYHTRSYIPPWDASWSPEQVRDEEIRRLCWSALSLISGFLAQAATDNRSMPKFHLSDPGSYSQYQLLFPGEIIDRLQPAYAARDGLTPKESVWALYCRSMLLWNYCNRFRYVSANDEDHVSEDISEAWAEAQAIEESLDAHNCSLDTALIYTTREHIHNIRMIVTQALRRLQGYDHGFKLTPGPIFKRKHAEDWIYYQDQLVRRAAATASNLQSPESIQLTQRPWRVQWFIHQLSTCLQLWENERTLEEALHLGRRLLQVIDTMNYLWDCPTNEAQASELRARLTEACRLMGVELPFPRNLSAPAKFE
;
A
#
# COMPACT_ATOMS: atom_id res chain seq x y z
N MET A 1 59.73 -44.93 22.02
CA MET A 1 60.80 -44.15 21.36
C MET A 1 60.94 -44.71 19.96
N SER A 2 60.84 -43.86 18.92
CA SER A 2 61.06 -44.17 17.48
C SER A 2 60.11 -45.23 16.87
N ALA A 3 59.59 -45.14 15.63
CA ALA A 3 59.65 -44.15 14.54
C ALA A 3 58.26 -44.14 13.80
N GLU A 4 58.00 -43.73 12.54
CA GLU A 4 58.84 -43.26 11.41
C GLU A 4 58.06 -42.41 10.37
N ALA A 5 58.81 -41.59 9.61
CA ALA A 5 58.65 -41.10 8.22
C ALA A 5 57.28 -40.94 7.49
N THR A 6 56.95 -39.66 7.21
CA THR A 6 56.60 -39.04 5.90
C THR A 6 55.70 -39.74 4.85
N ARG A 7 54.65 -39.02 4.38
CA ARG A 7 54.52 -38.45 2.99
C ARG A 7 53.14 -37.81 2.73
N SER A 8 53.12 -36.70 1.98
CA SER A 8 51.98 -36.25 1.15
C SER A 8 52.25 -36.66 -0.32
N PRO A 9 51.24 -36.96 -1.15
CA PRO A 9 50.55 -35.93 -1.98
C PRO A 9 49.01 -36.23 -2.06
N THR A 10 48.14 -35.70 -2.93
CA THR A 10 48.27 -34.88 -4.18
C THR A 10 47.01 -34.01 -4.38
N THR A 11 47.09 -32.98 -5.21
CA THR A 11 45.93 -32.27 -5.82
C THR A 11 45.16 -33.14 -6.80
N PHE A 12 43.82 -33.04 -6.82
CA PHE A 12 42.98 -33.50 -7.92
C PHE A 12 42.20 -32.34 -8.55
N THR A 13 42.28 -32.27 -9.88
CA THR A 13 41.63 -31.27 -10.74
C THR A 13 40.12 -31.50 -10.84
N ARG A 14 39.34 -30.42 -10.81
CA ARG A 14 37.88 -30.42 -11.02
C ARG A 14 37.57 -30.36 -12.52
N PRO A 15 36.67 -31.18 -13.08
CA PRO A 15 36.27 -31.06 -14.48
C PRO A 15 35.43 -29.80 -14.74
N GLU A 16 35.64 -29.18 -15.90
CA GLU A 16 34.78 -28.14 -16.48
C GLU A 16 33.59 -28.76 -17.25
N ASP A 17 32.75 -27.89 -17.84
CA ASP A 17 31.57 -28.15 -18.69
C ASP A 17 30.32 -28.76 -18.01
N ARG A 18 29.13 -28.15 -18.05
CA ARG A 18 28.49 -27.50 -19.22
C ARG A 18 27.55 -26.36 -18.83
N VAL A 19 27.62 -25.27 -19.59
CA VAL A 19 26.58 -24.22 -19.66
C VAL A 19 25.52 -24.61 -20.71
N PRO A 20 24.20 -24.56 -20.40
CA PRO A 20 23.17 -24.73 -21.42
C PRO A 20 23.13 -23.51 -22.37
N PRO A 21 22.93 -23.70 -23.69
CA PRO A 21 22.87 -22.58 -24.62
C PRO A 21 21.62 -21.71 -24.37
N GLY A 22 21.81 -20.39 -24.43
CA GLY A 22 20.73 -19.43 -24.21
C GLY A 22 19.68 -19.44 -25.33
N TYR A 23 18.41 -19.34 -24.95
CA TYR A 23 17.31 -19.11 -25.88
C TYR A 23 17.42 -17.71 -26.49
N GLN A 24 17.77 -17.63 -27.77
CA GLN A 24 17.62 -16.42 -28.57
C GLN A 24 16.15 -16.27 -28.97
N TYR A 25 15.51 -15.17 -28.58
CA TYR A 25 14.20 -14.79 -29.11
C TYR A 25 14.34 -14.34 -30.57
N ALA A 26 13.72 -15.07 -31.49
CA ALA A 26 13.46 -14.59 -32.84
C ALA A 26 12.16 -13.75 -32.84
N PRO A 27 12.11 -12.62 -33.57
CA PRO A 27 10.89 -11.82 -33.65
C PRO A 27 9.85 -12.54 -34.53
N HIS A 28 8.64 -12.72 -34.00
CA HIS A 28 7.52 -13.25 -34.78
C HIS A 28 6.99 -12.20 -35.78
N PRO A 29 6.56 -12.62 -36.99
CA PRO A 29 6.13 -11.72 -38.05
C PRO A 29 4.71 -11.19 -37.85
N ASN A 30 4.46 -9.99 -38.39
CA ASN A 30 3.13 -9.39 -38.48
C ASN A 30 2.14 -10.31 -39.23
N ALA A 31 1.05 -10.69 -38.57
CA ALA A 31 -0.09 -11.35 -39.19
C ALA A 31 -1.30 -10.40 -39.21
N SER A 32 -1.55 -9.78 -40.35
CA SER A 32 -2.72 -8.95 -40.61
C SER A 32 -3.97 -9.80 -40.90
N SER A 33 -5.11 -9.51 -40.26
CA SER A 33 -6.42 -9.82 -40.83
C SER A 33 -7.53 -8.91 -40.27
N PRO A 34 -8.65 -8.74 -40.99
CA PRO A 34 -9.41 -7.49 -40.95
C PRO A 34 -10.81 -7.63 -40.34
N THR A 35 -11.31 -6.54 -39.77
CA THR A 35 -12.75 -6.25 -39.68
C THR A 35 -13.00 -4.75 -39.63
N ASP A 36 -13.08 -4.13 -40.81
CA ASP A 36 -13.77 -2.85 -40.98
C ASP A 36 -15.26 -3.07 -40.68
N MET A 37 -15.78 -2.40 -39.64
CA MET A 37 -17.21 -2.08 -39.55
C MET A 37 -17.37 -0.59 -39.27
N ARG A 38 -17.36 0.17 -40.36
CA ARG A 38 -17.82 1.57 -40.34
C ARG A 38 -19.33 1.58 -40.16
N VAL A 39 -19.80 2.19 -39.08
CA VAL A 39 -21.19 2.66 -38.98
C VAL A 39 -21.15 4.17 -39.13
N ALA A 40 -21.91 4.68 -40.10
CA ALA A 40 -22.06 6.11 -40.31
C ALA A 40 -23.29 6.62 -39.55
N THR A 41 -23.17 7.77 -38.89
CA THR A 41 -24.30 8.55 -38.36
C THR A 41 -24.05 10.03 -38.60
N ASP A 42 -24.41 10.50 -39.79
CA ASP A 42 -24.78 11.90 -39.98
C ASP A 42 -26.18 12.10 -39.41
N HIS A 43 -26.37 13.09 -38.53
CA HIS A 43 -27.46 14.06 -38.68
C HIS A 43 -27.25 15.29 -37.78
N PRO A 44 -27.67 16.50 -38.21
CA PRO A 44 -27.23 17.74 -37.58
C PRO A 44 -28.26 18.38 -36.63
N GLY A 45 -27.73 19.03 -35.59
CA GLY A 45 -28.32 20.22 -34.96
C GLY A 45 -29.05 20.01 -33.63
N LEU A 46 -28.59 20.74 -32.60
CA LEU A 46 -29.39 21.79 -31.93
C LEU A 46 -28.55 22.62 -30.92
N LEU A 47 -28.36 23.89 -31.27
CA LEU A 47 -28.26 25.10 -30.44
C LEU A 47 -27.48 25.12 -29.10
N SER A 48 -26.48 26.01 -29.07
CA SER A 48 -25.60 26.35 -27.96
C SER A 48 -26.24 27.09 -26.78
N ARG A 49 -25.66 26.94 -25.58
CA ARG A 49 -25.58 27.97 -24.51
C ARG A 49 -24.24 27.85 -23.75
N PRO A 50 -23.77 28.91 -23.05
CA PRO A 50 -22.34 29.21 -22.95
C PRO A 50 -21.59 28.60 -21.75
N ASP A 51 -20.27 28.50 -21.93
CA ASP A 51 -19.28 27.93 -21.02
C ASP A 51 -19.15 28.60 -19.65
N GLN A 52 -18.93 27.77 -18.62
CA GLN A 52 -18.06 28.07 -17.48
C GLN A 52 -17.29 26.81 -17.05
N SER A 53 -16.31 26.39 -17.87
CA SER A 53 -15.33 25.34 -17.51
C SER A 53 -13.90 25.83 -17.74
N PRO A 54 -12.92 25.47 -16.88
CA PRO A 54 -11.54 25.88 -17.05
C PRO A 54 -10.88 25.19 -18.26
N LEU A 55 -10.22 25.98 -19.10
CA LEU A 55 -9.58 25.53 -20.35
C LEU A 55 -8.23 24.82 -20.11
N TYR A 56 -8.25 23.60 -19.58
CA TYR A 56 -7.10 22.68 -19.59
C TYR A 56 -7.54 21.27 -19.96
N ARG A 57 -8.05 21.11 -21.19
CA ARG A 57 -8.50 19.83 -21.74
C ARG A 57 -7.34 19.09 -22.41
N ARG A 58 -7.16 17.82 -22.05
CA ARG A 58 -6.28 16.86 -22.71
C ARG A 58 -6.93 16.44 -24.05
N GLU A 59 -6.40 16.87 -25.19
CA GLU A 59 -6.81 16.30 -26.49
C GLU A 59 -6.05 15.00 -26.78
N PRO A 60 -6.71 13.92 -27.24
CA PRO A 60 -6.04 12.71 -27.69
C PRO A 60 -5.47 12.91 -29.10
N THR A 61 -4.24 13.43 -29.19
CA THR A 61 -3.56 13.64 -30.46
C THR A 61 -3.08 12.32 -31.09
N TYR A 62 -3.76 11.91 -32.17
CA TYR A 62 -3.14 11.06 -33.20
C TYR A 62 -2.11 11.91 -33.96
N ASP A 63 -0.86 11.47 -34.01
CA ASP A 63 0.22 12.22 -34.66
C ASP A 63 0.12 12.17 -36.19
N GLN A 64 -0.17 13.33 -36.79
CA GLN A 64 0.17 13.66 -38.17
C GLN A 64 0.85 15.03 -38.25
N GLY A 65 2.12 15.09 -37.84
CA GLY A 65 3.17 15.70 -38.66
C GLY A 65 3.15 17.21 -38.94
N TYR A 66 4.26 17.82 -38.49
CA TYR A 66 4.97 18.98 -39.09
C TYR A 66 4.65 20.44 -38.70
N TYR A 67 5.79 21.10 -38.41
CA TYR A 67 6.13 22.52 -38.42
C TYR A 67 5.83 23.41 -37.19
N ALA A 68 6.94 23.88 -36.62
CA ALA A 68 7.04 24.77 -35.47
C ALA A 68 6.89 26.25 -35.83
N LYS A 69 6.62 27.07 -34.81
CA LYS A 69 7.14 28.45 -34.72
C LYS A 69 7.37 28.86 -33.26
N SER A 70 8.46 29.58 -33.04
CA SER A 70 9.00 29.95 -31.74
C SER A 70 8.39 31.24 -31.18
N SER A 71 8.43 31.38 -29.85
CA SER A 71 8.44 32.67 -29.16
C SER A 71 9.32 32.64 -27.90
N PHE A 72 10.03 33.74 -27.70
CA PHE A 72 11.23 34.00 -26.88
C PHE A 72 11.21 33.57 -25.40
N PRO A 73 12.40 33.36 -24.78
CA PRO A 73 12.52 32.99 -23.37
C PRO A 73 12.22 34.17 -22.43
N ARG A 74 11.57 33.89 -21.30
CA ARG A 74 11.56 34.79 -20.14
C ARG A 74 12.80 34.57 -19.28
N GLN A 75 13.29 35.64 -18.66
CA GLN A 75 14.44 35.58 -17.76
C GLN A 75 14.10 34.77 -16.51
N LEU A 76 15.03 33.91 -16.09
CA LEU A 76 15.00 33.28 -14.77
C LEU A 76 15.24 34.37 -13.71
N ASP A 77 14.31 34.50 -12.76
CA ASP A 77 14.56 35.29 -11.56
C ASP A 77 15.51 34.52 -10.64
N ILE A 78 16.59 35.16 -10.22
CA ILE A 78 17.69 34.53 -9.46
C ILE A 78 17.42 34.56 -7.94
N ASN A 79 16.28 35.14 -7.51
CA ASN A 79 15.95 35.33 -6.10
C ASN A 79 15.18 34.17 -5.42
N THR A 80 14.98 33.04 -6.10
CA THR A 80 14.20 31.88 -5.59
C THR A 80 14.86 31.11 -4.42
N PHE A 81 15.94 31.62 -3.83
CA PHE A 81 16.65 31.01 -2.69
C PHE A 81 16.38 31.69 -1.34
N GLN A 82 15.29 32.45 -1.22
CA GLN A 82 14.80 32.92 0.08
C GLN A 82 13.68 32.01 0.57
N SER A 83 14.04 31.10 1.49
CA SER A 83 13.06 30.33 2.27
C SER A 83 12.14 31.31 3.02
N PRO A 84 10.81 31.28 2.82
CA PRO A 84 9.92 32.15 3.55
C PRO A 84 9.96 31.76 5.04
N GLU A 85 10.27 32.74 5.89
CA GLU A 85 10.37 32.55 7.34
C GLU A 85 9.12 31.84 7.88
N ALA A 86 9.31 30.65 8.46
CA ALA A 86 8.23 29.84 8.98
C ALA A 86 7.64 30.50 10.24
N VAL A 87 6.62 31.34 10.05
CA VAL A 87 5.80 31.88 11.15
C VAL A 87 5.22 30.69 11.93
N PRO A 88 5.47 30.56 13.25
CA PRO A 88 5.06 29.40 14.02
C PRO A 88 3.54 29.18 13.95
N ARG A 89 3.12 28.01 13.44
CA ARG A 89 1.72 27.61 13.49
C ARG A 89 1.42 27.07 14.89
N ASN A 90 0.71 27.86 15.69
CA ASN A 90 0.14 27.41 16.96
C ASN A 90 -1.01 26.41 16.71
N ILE A 91 -0.68 25.15 16.41
CA ILE A 91 -1.49 24.05 16.94
C ILE A 91 -1.27 24.12 18.45
N SER A 92 -2.33 24.39 19.21
CA SER A 92 -2.22 24.67 20.64
C SER A 92 -1.90 23.39 21.41
N LEU A 93 -0.60 23.12 21.62
CA LEU A 93 -0.02 21.95 22.32
C LEU A 93 -0.34 21.90 23.83
N GLN A 94 -1.46 22.45 24.27
CA GLN A 94 -1.86 22.38 25.67
C GLN A 94 -2.65 21.08 25.92
N PRO A 95 -2.27 20.30 26.95
CA PRO A 95 -3.22 19.41 27.61
C PRO A 95 -4.49 20.18 27.91
N LEU A 96 -5.67 19.56 27.72
CA LEU A 96 -6.91 20.14 28.26
C LEU A 96 -6.71 20.32 29.77
N ASN A 97 -6.84 21.58 30.23
CA ASN A 97 -6.47 21.98 31.59
C ASN A 97 -7.08 21.03 32.63
N GLY A 98 -6.23 20.29 33.36
CA GLY A 98 -6.63 19.28 34.35
C GLY A 98 -6.22 17.84 34.03
N LEU A 99 -5.77 17.51 32.82
CA LEU A 99 -5.36 16.13 32.44
C LEU A 99 -3.91 15.75 32.79
N GLU A 100 -3.05 16.72 33.11
CA GLU A 100 -1.61 16.50 33.37
C GLU A 100 -1.33 15.43 34.44
N GLY A 101 -2.14 15.39 35.52
CA GLY A 101 -2.02 14.38 36.57
C GLY A 101 -2.28 12.95 36.08
N GLN A 102 -3.24 12.76 35.18
CA GLN A 102 -3.56 11.43 34.61
C GLN A 102 -2.49 10.96 33.63
N LEU A 103 -1.93 11.89 32.86
CA LEU A 103 -0.84 11.62 31.92
C LEU A 103 0.45 11.29 32.65
N SER A 104 0.80 12.06 33.68
CA SER A 104 1.94 11.79 34.56
C SER A 104 1.82 10.43 35.26
N ALA A 105 0.63 10.09 35.78
CA ALA A 105 0.37 8.78 36.37
C ALA A 105 0.52 7.62 35.35
N ASN A 106 0.05 7.80 34.11
CA ASN A 106 0.23 6.81 33.05
C ASN A 106 1.70 6.65 32.65
N TRP A 107 2.45 7.74 32.54
CA TRP A 107 3.90 7.70 32.29
C TRP A 107 4.68 7.04 33.42
N ALA A 108 4.35 7.33 34.68
CA ALA A 108 4.96 6.66 35.84
C ALA A 108 4.67 5.15 35.85
N ARG A 109 3.45 4.75 35.46
CA ARG A 109 3.06 3.34 35.33
C ARG A 109 3.80 2.63 34.19
N LEU A 110 3.92 3.27 33.03
CA LEU A 110 4.69 2.76 31.89
C LEU A 110 6.17 2.57 32.27
N LEU A 111 6.82 3.60 32.83
CA LEU A 111 8.24 3.54 33.20
C LEU A 111 8.54 2.57 34.36
N LYS A 112 7.55 2.24 35.20
CA LYS A 112 7.69 1.20 36.23
C LYS A 112 7.82 -0.20 35.63
N GLY A 113 7.18 -0.47 34.48
CA GLY A 113 7.27 -1.74 33.77
C GLY A 113 8.34 -1.77 32.67
N HIS A 114 8.65 -0.61 32.09
CA HIS A 114 9.38 -0.50 30.82
C HIS A 114 10.38 0.67 30.85
N GLY A 115 11.68 0.36 30.90
CA GLY A 115 12.72 1.39 30.82
C GLY A 115 12.83 2.00 29.42
N VAL A 116 13.27 3.26 29.31
CA VAL A 116 13.40 3.98 28.02
C VAL A 116 14.19 3.22 26.94
N PRO A 117 15.34 2.57 27.22
CA PRO A 117 16.05 1.76 26.21
C PRO A 117 15.21 0.60 25.67
N MET A 118 14.43 -0.06 26.53
CA MET A 118 13.55 -1.16 26.15
C MET A 118 12.39 -0.63 25.29
N ILE A 119 11.82 0.53 25.64
CA ILE A 119 10.77 1.19 24.85
C ILE A 119 11.28 1.52 23.44
N ALA A 120 12.44 2.18 23.33
CA ALA A 120 13.02 2.56 22.04
C ALA A 120 13.33 1.33 21.16
N HIS A 121 13.85 0.25 21.77
CA HIS A 121 14.12 -1.00 21.07
C HIS A 121 12.84 -1.68 20.52
N GLU A 122 11.78 -1.77 21.34
CA GLU A 122 10.50 -2.35 20.93
C GLU A 122 9.82 -1.53 19.82
N ILE A 123 9.88 -0.18 19.91
CA ILE A 123 9.37 0.70 18.85
C ILE A 123 10.13 0.47 17.54
N ARG A 124 11.47 0.33 17.59
CA ARG A 124 12.29 0.07 16.40
C ARG A 124 11.88 -1.25 15.72
N ILE A 125 11.67 -2.32 16.50
CA ILE A 125 11.16 -3.61 15.98
C ILE A 125 9.78 -3.43 15.33
N ALA A 126 8.87 -2.67 15.93
CA ALA A 126 7.56 -2.41 15.35
C ALA A 126 7.65 -1.67 14.01
N VAL A 127 8.48 -0.62 13.92
CA VAL A 127 8.66 0.16 12.68
C VAL A 127 9.31 -0.67 11.58
N ASP A 128 10.46 -1.29 11.87
CA ASP A 128 11.22 -2.09 10.89
C ASP A 128 10.38 -3.30 10.39
N GLY A 129 9.65 -3.95 11.29
CA GLY A 129 8.86 -5.12 10.96
C GLY A 129 7.52 -4.80 10.27
N THR A 130 6.92 -3.61 10.45
CA THR A 130 5.67 -3.23 9.76
C THR A 130 5.88 -2.56 8.40
N GLY A 131 7.05 -1.97 8.14
CA GLY A 131 7.37 -1.31 6.88
C GLY A 131 6.57 -0.02 6.71
N HIS A 132 5.87 0.15 5.58
CA HIS A 132 5.23 1.43 5.27
C HIS A 132 4.19 1.87 6.32
N TYR A 133 3.45 0.94 6.94
CA TYR A 133 2.38 1.27 7.89
C TYR A 133 2.82 2.12 9.10
N LEU A 134 3.98 1.84 9.70
CA LEU A 134 4.52 2.63 10.82
C LEU A 134 5.77 3.46 10.43
N SER A 135 6.05 3.60 9.13
CA SER A 135 7.15 4.42 8.59
C SER A 135 7.05 5.92 8.91
N PHE A 136 5.91 6.33 9.49
CA PHE A 136 5.66 7.68 10.00
C PHE A 136 6.37 7.98 11.33
N ILE A 137 6.88 6.98 12.05
CA ILE A 137 7.54 7.19 13.34
C ILE A 137 9.02 7.49 13.11
N ASN A 138 9.48 8.69 13.46
CA ASN A 138 10.92 8.97 13.51
C ASN A 138 11.51 8.42 14.81
N VAL A 139 11.94 7.16 14.79
CA VAL A 139 12.44 6.43 15.99
C VAL A 139 13.56 7.19 16.69
N ASP A 140 14.50 7.77 15.94
CA ASP A 140 15.66 8.46 16.51
C ASP A 140 15.29 9.83 17.13
N ALA A 141 14.28 10.51 16.60
CA ALA A 141 13.72 11.73 17.20
C ALA A 141 12.88 11.38 18.45
N LEU A 142 12.05 10.35 18.37
CA LEU A 142 11.22 9.87 19.46
C LEU A 142 12.08 9.38 20.64
N GLU A 143 13.14 8.61 20.39
CA GLU A 143 14.07 8.15 21.42
C GLU A 143 14.68 9.34 22.19
N LYS A 144 15.18 10.36 21.48
CA LYS A 144 15.69 11.60 22.10
C LYS A 144 14.62 12.31 22.96
N GLN A 145 13.35 12.32 22.55
CA GLN A 145 12.27 12.90 23.34
C GLN A 145 11.95 12.08 24.61
N LEU A 146 11.97 10.74 24.54
CA LEU A 146 11.69 9.85 25.67
C LEU A 146 12.69 10.00 26.83
N TRP A 147 13.96 10.30 26.53
CA TRP A 147 15.01 10.51 27.53
C TRP A 147 14.82 11.77 28.40
N HIS A 148 14.00 12.73 27.97
CA HIS A 148 13.80 14.00 28.67
C HIS A 148 12.34 14.17 29.12
N GLU A 149 12.10 14.25 30.44
CA GLU A 149 10.76 14.36 31.02
C GLU A 149 9.88 15.45 30.40
N GLN A 150 10.44 16.64 30.17
CA GLN A 150 9.74 17.78 29.56
C GLN A 150 9.25 17.53 28.12
N TYR A 151 9.90 16.65 27.37
CA TYR A 151 9.51 16.28 26.00
C TYR A 151 8.64 15.03 26.02
N ARG A 152 8.97 14.04 26.86
CA ARG A 152 8.16 12.86 27.16
C ARG A 152 6.73 13.22 27.60
N ALA A 153 6.55 14.28 28.39
CA ALA A 153 5.23 14.78 28.80
C ALA A 153 4.35 15.28 27.64
N ARG A 154 4.91 15.55 26.46
CA ARG A 154 4.18 15.96 25.24
C ARG A 154 3.76 14.77 24.38
N ILE A 155 4.25 13.57 24.67
CA ILE A 155 3.90 12.35 23.94
C ILE A 155 2.72 11.68 24.66
N HIS A 156 1.65 11.39 23.93
CA HIS A 156 0.52 10.65 24.49
C HIS A 156 0.96 9.23 24.91
N PRO A 157 0.73 8.79 26.17
CA PRO A 157 1.23 7.50 26.64
C PRO A 157 0.58 6.31 25.93
N GLY A 158 -0.63 6.48 25.38
CA GLY A 158 -1.31 5.46 24.58
C GLY A 158 -0.56 5.09 23.29
N PHE A 159 0.16 6.04 22.69
CA PHE A 159 1.04 5.79 21.54
C PHE A 159 2.13 4.78 21.88
N ILE A 160 2.81 4.96 23.01
CA ILE A 160 3.88 4.06 23.43
C ILE A 160 3.33 2.68 23.82
N TRP A 161 2.23 2.61 24.56
CA TRP A 161 1.56 1.34 24.85
C TRP A 161 1.13 0.61 23.57
N ALA A 162 0.64 1.33 22.55
CA ALA A 162 0.28 0.75 21.26
C ALA A 162 1.51 0.20 20.52
N CYS A 163 2.62 0.93 20.46
CA CYS A 163 3.88 0.43 19.90
C CYS A 163 4.36 -0.85 20.61
N LEU A 164 4.36 -0.88 21.95
CA LEU A 164 4.75 -2.04 22.74
C LEU A 164 3.82 -3.24 22.46
N ALA A 165 2.52 -3.01 22.39
CA ALA A 165 1.54 -4.04 22.07
C ALA A 165 1.76 -4.62 20.67
N MET A 166 2.01 -3.77 19.67
CA MET A 166 2.27 -4.18 18.29
C MET A 166 3.57 -4.98 18.16
N ALA A 167 4.67 -4.49 18.75
CA ALA A 167 5.95 -5.18 18.77
C ALA A 167 5.86 -6.58 19.39
N ARG A 168 5.03 -6.73 20.44
CA ARG A 168 4.77 -8.02 21.09
C ARG A 168 3.85 -8.93 20.29
N LEU A 169 2.82 -8.40 19.62
CA LEU A 169 1.95 -9.19 18.74
C LEU A 169 2.72 -9.73 17.52
N MET A 170 3.64 -8.94 16.98
CA MET A 170 4.53 -9.36 15.89
C MET A 170 5.32 -10.60 16.28
N ARG A 171 5.94 -10.61 17.47
CA ARG A 171 6.72 -11.75 17.96
C ARG A 171 5.91 -12.83 18.67
N SER A 172 4.58 -12.75 18.70
CA SER A 172 3.73 -13.72 19.40
C SER A 172 3.37 -14.96 18.58
N SER A 173 4.06 -15.20 17.46
CA SER A 173 3.79 -16.37 16.62
C SER A 173 4.19 -17.66 17.33
N SER A 174 3.59 -18.79 16.95
CA SER A 174 3.82 -20.09 17.59
C SER A 174 5.27 -20.62 17.52
N VAL A 175 6.12 -19.98 16.72
CA VAL A 175 7.57 -20.23 16.58
C VAL A 175 8.46 -19.24 17.33
N GLU A 176 7.90 -18.17 17.92
CA GLU A 176 8.59 -17.15 18.72
C GLU A 176 8.01 -17.09 20.16
N ASP A 177 7.59 -15.93 20.69
CA ASP A 177 7.09 -15.77 22.07
C ASP A 177 5.75 -16.52 22.32
N GLY A 178 5.07 -16.97 21.25
CA GLY A 178 3.85 -17.77 21.28
C GLY A 178 2.71 -17.20 22.12
N GLN A 179 1.95 -18.08 22.78
CA GLN A 179 0.79 -17.72 23.61
C GLN A 179 1.13 -16.80 24.79
N ALA A 180 2.36 -16.88 25.33
CA ALA A 180 2.81 -15.97 26.40
C ALA A 180 3.04 -14.54 25.86
N GLY A 181 3.71 -14.42 24.71
CA GLY A 181 3.84 -13.15 23.99
C GLY A 181 2.50 -12.56 23.59
N LEU A 182 1.57 -13.40 23.12
CA LEU A 182 0.23 -12.99 22.70
C LEU A 182 -0.58 -12.42 23.87
N GLN A 183 -0.57 -13.10 25.03
CA GLN A 183 -1.23 -12.58 26.22
C GLN A 183 -0.61 -11.27 26.71
N MET A 184 0.72 -11.11 26.61
CA MET A 184 1.38 -9.85 26.91
C MET A 184 0.98 -8.75 25.92
N ALA A 185 0.95 -9.03 24.62
CA ALA A 185 0.50 -8.11 23.58
C ALA A 185 -0.94 -7.62 23.82
N LEU A 186 -1.86 -8.55 24.13
CA LEU A 186 -3.24 -8.24 24.47
C LEU A 186 -3.35 -7.38 25.75
N ASN A 187 -2.54 -7.65 26.77
CA ASN A 187 -2.53 -6.83 27.99
C ASN A 187 -2.04 -5.40 27.71
N LEU A 188 -0.94 -5.25 26.97
CA LEU A 188 -0.39 -3.94 26.55
C LEU A 188 -1.40 -3.17 25.69
N PHE A 189 -2.11 -3.86 24.80
CA PHE A 189 -3.15 -3.29 23.96
C PHE A 189 -4.33 -2.73 24.78
N GLN A 190 -4.74 -3.41 25.85
CA GLN A 190 -5.74 -2.87 26.77
C GLN A 190 -5.26 -1.60 27.49
N GLU A 191 -3.97 -1.49 27.81
CA GLU A 191 -3.42 -0.25 28.37
C GLU A 191 -3.34 0.89 27.35
N ALA A 192 -3.08 0.57 26.08
CA ALA A 192 -3.15 1.55 24.99
C ALA A 192 -4.55 2.14 24.85
N LYS A 193 -5.59 1.29 24.84
CA LYS A 193 -6.99 1.73 24.78
C LYS A 193 -7.40 2.57 25.98
N ARG A 194 -7.13 2.12 27.21
CA ARG A 194 -7.43 2.91 28.44
C ARG A 194 -6.69 4.24 28.50
N ALA A 195 -5.51 4.34 27.89
CA ALA A 195 -4.79 5.61 27.80
C ALA A 195 -5.41 6.56 26.77
N LEU A 196 -6.03 6.05 25.70
CA LEU A 196 -6.74 6.86 24.69
C LEU A 196 -8.07 7.43 25.16
N ASP A 197 -8.70 6.86 26.19
CA ASP A 197 -9.85 7.51 26.83
C ASP A 197 -9.51 8.92 27.39
N ILE A 198 -8.22 9.26 27.51
CA ILE A 198 -7.71 10.59 27.86
C ILE A 198 -7.60 11.44 26.59
N ALA A 199 -8.58 12.33 26.39
CA ALA A 199 -8.65 13.26 25.26
C ALA A 199 -7.37 14.12 25.11
N TRP A 200 -6.85 14.22 23.88
CA TRP A 200 -5.56 14.85 23.59
C TRP A 200 -5.62 15.64 22.27
N ALA A 201 -5.03 16.82 22.24
CA ALA A 201 -5.10 17.77 21.11
C ALA A 201 -3.80 17.81 20.29
N ASP A 202 -3.08 16.70 20.19
CA ASP A 202 -1.80 16.58 19.48
C ASP A 202 -1.73 15.28 18.65
N PRO A 203 -1.02 15.27 17.50
CA PRO A 203 -1.00 14.15 16.56
C PRO A 203 -0.60 12.79 17.13
N THR A 204 0.13 12.74 18.25
CA THR A 204 0.48 11.45 18.91
C THR A 204 -0.75 10.63 19.33
N TYR A 205 -1.91 11.28 19.47
CA TYR A 205 -3.20 10.61 19.65
C TYR A 205 -3.61 9.80 18.40
N ALA A 206 -3.51 10.40 17.21
CA ALA A 206 -3.79 9.72 15.94
C ALA A 206 -2.72 8.66 15.60
N TYR A 207 -1.46 8.88 16.03
CA TYR A 207 -0.38 7.89 15.90
C TYR A 207 -0.73 6.59 16.64
N ALA A 208 -1.25 6.71 17.88
CA ALA A 208 -1.73 5.58 18.66
C ALA A 208 -2.93 4.88 18.02
N ALA A 209 -3.90 5.66 17.52
CA ALA A 209 -5.08 5.13 16.84
C ALA A 209 -4.73 4.32 15.59
N LEU A 210 -3.72 4.74 14.80
CA LEU A 210 -3.27 3.97 13.63
C LEU A 210 -2.70 2.61 14.04
N ILE A 211 -1.83 2.59 15.05
CA ILE A 211 -1.25 1.33 15.54
C ILE A 211 -2.35 0.41 16.11
N ILE A 212 -3.37 0.96 16.76
CA ILE A 212 -4.52 0.19 17.24
C ILE A 212 -5.38 -0.34 16.09
N ALA A 213 -5.59 0.42 15.02
CA ALA A 213 -6.28 -0.06 13.82
C ALA A 213 -5.51 -1.18 13.14
N LEU A 214 -4.18 -1.09 13.06
CA LEU A 214 -3.30 -2.16 12.56
C LEU A 214 -3.34 -3.41 13.46
N PHE A 215 -3.34 -3.23 14.78
CA PHE A 215 -3.47 -4.32 15.76
C PHE A 215 -4.82 -5.02 15.64
N GLU A 216 -5.94 -4.27 15.64
CA GLU A 216 -7.30 -4.83 15.50
C GLU A 216 -7.58 -5.38 14.09
N SER A 217 -6.70 -5.12 13.11
CA SER A 217 -6.69 -5.74 11.78
C SER A 217 -5.75 -6.95 11.67
N SER A 218 -5.06 -7.32 12.75
CA SER A 218 -4.07 -8.40 12.80
C SER A 218 -4.67 -9.72 13.30
N ALA A 219 -4.06 -10.84 12.89
CA ALA A 219 -4.41 -12.17 13.39
C ALA A 219 -4.16 -12.29 14.90
N HIS A 220 -5.24 -12.33 15.68
CA HIS A 220 -5.25 -12.61 17.10
C HIS A 220 -6.64 -13.15 17.53
N PRO A 221 -6.80 -13.80 18.71
CA PRO A 221 -8.05 -14.47 19.09
C PRO A 221 -9.27 -13.54 19.14
N ASN A 222 -9.06 -12.27 19.48
CA ASN A 222 -10.11 -11.26 19.57
C ASN A 222 -10.48 -10.60 18.22
N TYR A 223 -9.87 -11.03 17.10
CA TYR A 223 -10.01 -10.34 15.81
C TYR A 223 -11.42 -10.53 15.24
N THR A 224 -12.05 -9.42 14.86
CA THR A 224 -13.29 -9.44 14.06
C THR A 224 -13.28 -8.25 13.10
N HIS A 225 -13.91 -8.43 11.94
CA HIS A 225 -14.13 -7.35 10.96
C HIS A 225 -14.81 -6.12 11.58
N GLY A 226 -15.68 -6.30 12.59
CA GLY A 226 -16.33 -5.20 13.30
C GLY A 226 -15.37 -4.39 14.16
N ARG A 227 -14.44 -5.04 14.86
CA ARG A 227 -13.43 -4.34 15.69
C ARG A 227 -12.40 -3.60 14.83
N ALA A 228 -11.93 -4.22 13.75
CA ALA A 228 -11.09 -3.57 12.75
C ALA A 228 -11.79 -2.33 12.19
N LEU A 229 -13.06 -2.44 11.80
CA LEU A 229 -13.87 -1.33 11.31
C LEU A 229 -14.00 -0.19 12.33
N SER A 230 -14.37 -0.49 13.58
CA SER A 230 -14.48 0.54 14.63
C SER A 230 -13.16 1.30 14.83
N ALA A 231 -12.03 0.59 14.91
CA ALA A 231 -10.73 1.22 15.05
C ALA A 231 -10.31 2.08 13.84
N LEU A 232 -10.72 1.69 12.61
CA LEU A 232 -10.50 2.50 11.41
C LEU A 232 -11.40 3.75 11.38
N ILE A 233 -12.64 3.68 11.88
CA ILE A 233 -13.52 4.84 12.02
C ILE A 233 -12.94 5.82 13.03
N GLU A 234 -12.52 5.34 14.21
CA GLU A 234 -11.86 6.18 15.23
C GLU A 234 -10.62 6.89 14.66
N LEU A 235 -9.77 6.18 13.91
CA LEU A 235 -8.59 6.74 13.23
C LEU A 235 -8.96 7.84 12.22
N ASP A 236 -9.94 7.57 11.36
CA ASP A 236 -10.43 8.51 10.34
C ASP A 236 -11.01 9.78 10.98
N ASP A 237 -11.83 9.61 12.01
CA ASP A 237 -12.41 10.70 12.80
C ASP A 237 -11.33 11.57 13.45
N TYR A 238 -10.29 11.00 14.04
CA TYR A 238 -9.19 11.79 14.65
C TYR A 238 -8.36 12.54 13.61
N ILE A 239 -8.06 11.91 12.46
CA ILE A 239 -7.34 12.57 11.36
C ILE A 239 -8.17 13.73 10.78
N HIS A 240 -9.49 13.55 10.64
CA HIS A 240 -10.40 14.58 10.17
C HIS A 240 -10.56 15.74 11.18
N GLN A 241 -10.82 15.44 12.45
CA GLN A 241 -10.99 16.45 13.51
C GLN A 241 -9.73 17.29 13.72
N LEU A 242 -8.54 16.67 13.70
CA LEU A 242 -7.26 17.36 13.78
C LEU A 242 -6.82 18.00 12.46
N ARG A 243 -7.57 17.80 11.36
CA ARG A 243 -7.33 18.36 10.02
C ARG A 243 -5.93 18.05 9.45
N LEU A 244 -5.43 16.85 9.75
CA LEU A 244 -4.05 16.45 9.46
C LEU A 244 -3.75 16.34 7.96
N THR A 245 -4.77 16.13 7.12
CA THR A 245 -4.66 16.14 5.65
C THR A 245 -4.44 17.52 5.03
N MET A 246 -4.51 18.61 5.82
CA MET A 246 -4.37 20.00 5.34
C MET A 246 -3.12 20.73 5.86
N ILE A 247 -2.15 20.04 6.45
CA ILE A 247 -0.95 20.70 6.99
C ILE A 247 -0.14 21.44 5.90
N ASP A 248 -0.13 20.93 4.67
CA ASP A 248 0.61 21.51 3.55
C ASP A 248 -0.25 22.45 2.67
N ALA A 249 -1.42 22.90 3.15
CA ALA A 249 -2.33 23.81 2.42
C ALA A 249 -1.72 25.14 1.92
N ARG A 250 -0.55 25.53 2.46
CA ARG A 250 0.20 26.73 2.04
C ARG A 250 1.41 26.41 1.14
N ASP A 251 1.77 25.15 0.97
CA ASP A 251 2.78 24.72 0.00
C ASP A 251 2.16 24.78 -1.41
N PRO A 252 2.83 25.41 -2.40
CA PRO A 252 2.31 25.56 -3.76
C PRO A 252 2.40 24.26 -4.58
N ASP A 253 3.32 23.36 -4.22
CA ASP A 253 3.54 22.07 -4.87
C ASP A 253 2.69 20.96 -4.22
N ALA A 254 1.98 21.23 -3.11
CA ALA A 254 1.03 20.30 -2.53
C ALA A 254 -0.07 19.95 -3.55
N CYS A 255 -0.38 18.66 -3.68
CA CYS A 255 -1.46 18.22 -4.54
C CYS A 255 -2.78 18.82 -4.05
N ARG A 256 -3.62 19.27 -4.99
CA ARG A 256 -4.96 19.80 -4.71
C ARG A 256 -5.93 19.13 -5.67
N PHE A 257 -6.72 18.20 -5.15
CA PHE A 257 -7.68 17.47 -5.95
C PHE A 257 -8.98 18.28 -6.06
N GLN A 258 -9.52 18.35 -7.27
CA GLN A 258 -10.81 19.00 -7.52
C GLN A 258 -11.97 18.09 -7.08
N GLN A 259 -13.21 18.56 -7.20
CA GLN A 259 -14.39 17.71 -7.04
C GLN A 259 -14.54 16.82 -8.29
N GLY A 260 -13.80 15.72 -8.33
CA GLY A 260 -13.69 14.81 -9.48
C GLY A 260 -12.64 13.73 -9.22
N VAL A 261 -12.11 13.12 -10.29
CA VAL A 261 -11.04 12.11 -10.19
C VAL A 261 -9.79 12.70 -9.52
N PRO A 262 -9.12 12.00 -8.59
CA PRO A 262 -7.91 12.49 -7.94
C PRO A 262 -6.69 12.40 -8.87
N VAL A 263 -6.60 13.30 -9.84
CA VAL A 263 -5.49 13.42 -10.80
C VAL A 263 -4.40 14.35 -10.28
N VAL A 264 -3.13 14.00 -10.54
CA VAL A 264 -2.00 14.91 -10.32
C VAL A 264 -1.66 15.64 -11.61
N TYR A 265 -1.85 16.96 -11.59
CA TYR A 265 -1.54 17.85 -12.71
C TYR A 265 -0.07 18.30 -12.66
N TYR A 266 0.57 18.38 -13.82
CA TYR A 266 1.96 18.80 -13.98
C TYR A 266 2.04 20.19 -14.64
N PRO A 267 3.08 21.00 -14.36
CA PRO A 267 3.30 22.26 -15.07
C PRO A 267 3.52 22.06 -16.58
N GLU A 268 2.94 22.94 -17.39
CA GLU A 268 3.07 22.91 -18.86
C GLU A 268 4.54 22.96 -19.31
N GLY A 269 4.89 22.19 -20.35
CA GLY A 269 6.23 22.20 -20.97
C GLY A 269 7.22 21.16 -20.43
N ARG A 270 6.79 20.28 -19.51
CA ARG A 270 7.36 18.93 -19.38
C ARG A 270 6.60 18.00 -20.34
N ASP A 271 7.26 17.55 -21.40
CA ASP A 271 6.70 16.48 -22.24
C ASP A 271 6.67 15.19 -21.41
N HIS A 272 5.49 14.55 -21.34
CA HIS A 272 5.33 13.31 -20.57
C HIS A 272 6.25 12.22 -21.13
N LEU A 273 7.10 11.68 -20.25
CA LEU A 273 7.81 10.39 -20.37
C LEU A 273 8.11 9.95 -21.81
N ALA A 274 9.01 10.68 -22.49
CA ALA A 274 9.69 10.11 -23.64
C ALA A 274 10.34 8.78 -23.22
N ALA A 275 10.02 7.69 -23.91
CA ALA A 275 10.46 6.34 -23.56
C ALA A 275 12.00 6.26 -23.52
N GLY A 276 12.58 6.31 -22.32
CA GLY A 276 14.02 6.46 -22.11
C GLY A 276 14.43 7.09 -20.77
N ASN A 277 13.52 7.77 -20.07
CA ASN A 277 13.80 8.38 -18.78
C ASN A 277 14.13 7.31 -17.72
N LYS A 278 15.35 7.33 -17.18
CA LYS A 278 15.80 6.43 -16.11
C LYS A 278 15.32 6.97 -14.76
N CYS A 279 14.80 6.12 -13.87
CA CYS A 279 14.39 6.62 -12.56
C CYS A 279 15.59 7.20 -11.79
N PRO A 280 15.39 8.28 -11.01
CA PRO A 280 16.43 8.98 -10.27
C PRO A 280 16.90 8.23 -9.01
N CYS A 281 16.34 7.04 -8.79
CA CYS A 281 16.38 6.32 -7.53
C CYS A 281 17.79 5.77 -7.25
N PHE A 282 18.38 6.21 -6.14
CA PHE A 282 19.70 5.71 -5.74
C PHE A 282 19.60 4.25 -5.26
N VAL A 283 20.30 3.34 -5.95
CA VAL A 283 20.37 1.91 -5.58
C VAL A 283 21.77 1.60 -5.04
N PRO A 284 21.95 1.52 -3.70
CA PRO A 284 23.18 0.98 -3.15
C PRO A 284 23.26 -0.54 -3.39
N SER A 285 24.44 -0.97 -3.87
CA SER A 285 24.83 -2.36 -4.16
C SER A 285 24.04 -3.10 -5.25
N PRO A 286 24.65 -4.11 -5.92
CA PRO A 286 24.03 -4.83 -7.03
C PRO A 286 22.67 -5.43 -6.64
N VAL A 287 21.77 -5.44 -7.62
CA VAL A 287 20.40 -5.92 -7.46
C VAL A 287 20.44 -7.45 -7.41
N ASP A 288 20.12 -8.03 -6.26
CA ASP A 288 19.57 -9.38 -6.23
C ASP A 288 18.08 -9.29 -6.61
N PRO A 289 17.65 -9.81 -7.76
CA PRO A 289 16.26 -9.76 -8.19
C PRO A 289 15.32 -10.62 -7.33
N TYR A 290 15.85 -11.47 -6.45
CA TYR A 290 15.07 -12.36 -5.58
C TYR A 290 14.80 -11.76 -4.18
N HIS A 291 15.54 -10.74 -3.74
CA HIS A 291 15.29 -10.08 -2.47
C HIS A 291 14.25 -8.95 -2.55
N THR A 292 13.16 -9.12 -1.82
CA THR A 292 12.14 -8.09 -1.59
C THR A 292 12.74 -6.92 -0.79
N ARG A 293 13.26 -5.89 -1.48
CA ARG A 293 13.66 -4.64 -0.84
C ARG A 293 12.43 -3.87 -0.39
N SER A 294 12.49 -3.32 0.82
CA SER A 294 11.60 -2.25 1.27
C SER A 294 12.44 -1.00 1.52
N TYR A 295 11.92 0.16 1.12
CA TYR A 295 12.57 1.45 1.22
C TYR A 295 11.60 2.43 1.85
N ILE A 296 11.91 2.81 3.09
CA ILE A 296 11.26 3.93 3.78
C ILE A 296 12.03 5.21 3.38
N PRO A 297 11.35 6.29 2.97
CA PRO A 297 12.03 7.54 2.64
C PRO A 297 12.80 8.02 3.87
N PRO A 298 14.05 8.49 3.71
CA PRO A 298 14.89 8.84 4.84
C PRO A 298 14.30 10.00 5.66
N TRP A 299 14.92 10.26 6.81
CA TRP A 299 14.71 11.47 7.58
C TRP A 299 15.93 12.36 7.39
N ASP A 300 15.74 13.65 7.11
CA ASP A 300 16.85 14.58 7.02
C ASP A 300 17.32 14.97 8.44
N ALA A 301 18.61 14.78 8.71
CA ALA A 301 19.21 15.09 10.01
C ALA A 301 19.30 16.60 10.31
N SER A 302 19.07 17.47 9.31
CA SER A 302 19.05 18.92 9.44
C SER A 302 17.66 19.50 9.75
N TRP A 303 16.59 18.68 9.68
CA TRP A 303 15.23 19.13 9.94
C TRP A 303 15.01 19.56 11.40
N SER A 304 14.24 20.64 11.57
CA SER A 304 13.72 21.05 12.88
C SER A 304 12.72 20.01 13.44
N PRO A 305 12.45 20.01 14.76
CA PRO A 305 11.43 19.15 15.35
C PRO A 305 10.04 19.32 14.71
N GLU A 306 9.73 20.53 14.23
CA GLU A 306 8.51 20.86 13.51
C GLU A 306 8.49 20.22 12.12
N GLN A 307 9.57 20.31 11.35
CA GLN A 307 9.67 19.68 10.02
C GLN A 307 9.62 18.14 10.11
N VAL A 308 10.25 17.55 11.14
CA VAL A 308 10.11 16.13 11.44
C VAL A 308 8.64 15.80 11.68
N ARG A 309 7.97 16.51 12.61
CA ARG A 309 6.56 16.27 12.93
C ARG A 309 5.65 16.42 11.71
N ASP A 310 5.85 17.42 10.86
CA ASP A 310 5.06 17.59 9.64
C ASP A 310 5.21 16.36 8.71
N GLU A 311 6.42 15.80 8.59
CA GLU A 311 6.64 14.58 7.82
C GLU A 311 6.05 13.32 8.49
N GLU A 312 6.10 13.22 9.84
CA GLU A 312 5.38 12.18 10.59
C GLU A 312 3.86 12.25 10.30
N ILE A 313 3.27 13.46 10.29
CA ILE A 313 1.84 13.66 9.99
C ILE A 313 1.50 13.28 8.54
N ARG A 314 2.34 13.63 7.55
CA ARG A 314 2.14 13.20 6.15
C ARG A 314 2.09 11.69 6.05
N ARG A 315 3.12 11.02 6.56
CA ARG A 315 3.24 9.55 6.51
C ARG A 315 2.11 8.87 7.28
N LEU A 316 1.66 9.43 8.40
CA LEU A 316 0.49 8.95 9.15
C LEU A 316 -0.75 8.93 8.26
N CYS A 317 -1.10 10.05 7.60
CA CYS A 317 -2.33 10.15 6.82
C CYS A 317 -2.33 9.19 5.61
N TRP A 318 -1.19 9.05 4.93
CA TRP A 318 -1.04 8.09 3.83
C TRP A 318 -1.06 6.62 4.32
N SER A 319 -0.52 6.33 5.50
CA SER A 319 -0.60 4.99 6.13
C SER A 319 -2.01 4.65 6.62
N ALA A 320 -2.77 5.64 7.10
CA ALA A 320 -4.17 5.49 7.47
C ALA A 320 -5.03 5.21 6.23
N LEU A 321 -4.83 5.96 5.14
CA LEU A 321 -5.47 5.68 3.85
C LEU A 321 -5.13 4.28 3.34
N SER A 322 -3.90 3.79 3.53
CA SER A 322 -3.50 2.42 3.18
C SER A 322 -4.33 1.36 3.93
N LEU A 323 -4.45 1.46 5.25
CA LEU A 323 -5.27 0.54 6.05
C LEU A 323 -6.75 0.58 5.64
N ILE A 324 -7.31 1.77 5.47
CA ILE A 324 -8.68 1.98 5.00
C ILE A 324 -8.88 1.35 3.61
N SER A 325 -7.95 1.57 2.68
CA SER A 325 -8.01 1.02 1.32
C SER A 325 -7.98 -0.51 1.32
N GLY A 326 -7.11 -1.11 2.14
CA GLY A 326 -7.05 -2.55 2.33
C GLY A 326 -8.35 -3.14 2.90
N PHE A 327 -8.94 -2.49 3.92
CA PHE A 327 -10.22 -2.91 4.49
C PHE A 327 -11.37 -2.79 3.47
N LEU A 328 -11.43 -1.69 2.73
CA LEU A 328 -12.44 -1.46 1.69
C LEU A 328 -12.28 -2.47 0.54
N ALA A 329 -11.07 -2.88 0.18
CA ALA A 329 -10.84 -3.88 -0.86
C ALA A 329 -11.41 -5.25 -0.44
N GLN A 330 -11.18 -5.64 0.81
CA GLN A 330 -11.79 -6.85 1.39
C GLN A 330 -13.31 -6.77 1.40
N ALA A 331 -13.88 -5.65 1.89
CA ALA A 331 -15.33 -5.45 1.94
C ALA A 331 -15.99 -5.53 0.55
N ALA A 332 -15.34 -4.95 -0.47
CA ALA A 332 -15.82 -4.95 -1.86
C ALA A 332 -15.76 -6.33 -2.55
N THR A 333 -14.93 -7.25 -2.06
CA THR A 333 -14.83 -8.64 -2.55
C THR A 333 -15.74 -9.57 -1.77
N ASP A 334 -15.88 -9.38 -0.46
CA ASP A 334 -16.79 -10.17 0.39
C ASP A 334 -18.28 -9.77 0.22
N ASN A 335 -18.58 -8.81 -0.67
CA ASN A 335 -19.91 -8.22 -0.84
C ASN A 335 -20.52 -7.64 0.45
N ARG A 336 -19.65 -7.16 1.34
CA ARG A 336 -20.03 -6.43 2.54
C ARG A 336 -20.43 -5.00 2.20
N SER A 337 -21.24 -4.38 3.06
CA SER A 337 -21.54 -2.95 2.97
C SER A 337 -20.25 -2.14 3.07
N MET A 338 -19.96 -1.31 2.08
CA MET A 338 -18.80 -0.40 2.10
C MET A 338 -19.05 0.68 3.15
N PRO A 339 -18.27 0.74 4.25
CA PRO A 339 -18.34 1.86 5.19
C PRO A 339 -17.85 3.15 4.51
N LYS A 340 -18.21 4.29 5.10
CA LYS A 340 -17.72 5.60 4.66
C LYS A 340 -16.63 6.08 5.62
N PHE A 341 -15.50 6.49 5.06
CA PHE A 341 -14.41 7.16 5.76
C PHE A 341 -14.07 8.46 5.02
N HIS A 342 -13.82 9.56 5.74
CA HIS A 342 -13.45 10.85 5.18
C HIS A 342 -12.18 10.77 4.32
N LEU A 343 -11.19 9.95 4.73
CA LEU A 343 -9.97 9.71 3.97
C LEU A 343 -10.23 9.01 2.62
N SER A 344 -11.26 8.16 2.54
CA SER A 344 -11.64 7.47 1.30
C SER A 344 -12.67 8.22 0.45
N ASP A 345 -13.37 9.21 1.02
CA ASP A 345 -14.53 9.87 0.41
C ASP A 345 -14.13 10.88 -0.68
N PRO A 346 -14.60 10.72 -1.94
CA PRO A 346 -14.31 11.67 -3.01
C PRO A 346 -14.71 13.12 -2.73
N GLY A 347 -15.79 13.36 -1.96
CA GLY A 347 -16.19 14.72 -1.58
C GLY A 347 -15.14 15.42 -0.70
N SER A 348 -14.38 14.62 0.05
CA SER A 348 -13.36 15.06 1.01
C SER A 348 -11.97 15.20 0.39
N TYR A 349 -11.73 14.79 -0.86
CA TYR A 349 -10.40 14.91 -1.51
C TYR A 349 -9.95 16.37 -1.73
N SER A 350 -10.87 17.33 -1.76
CA SER A 350 -10.53 18.77 -1.73
C SER A 350 -9.83 19.21 -0.43
N GLN A 351 -9.90 18.39 0.63
CA GLN A 351 -9.20 18.56 1.90
C GLN A 351 -7.84 17.84 1.93
N TYR A 352 -7.49 17.04 0.93
CA TYR A 352 -6.12 16.54 0.77
C TYR A 352 -5.26 17.67 0.19
N GLN A 353 -4.56 18.36 1.08
CA GLN A 353 -3.57 19.38 0.77
C GLN A 353 -2.31 19.00 1.57
N LEU A 354 -1.71 17.90 1.12
CA LEU A 354 -0.69 17.12 1.81
C LEU A 354 0.37 16.68 0.79
N LEU A 355 1.65 16.75 1.16
CA LEU A 355 2.71 16.21 0.31
C LEU A 355 2.77 14.68 0.40
N PHE A 356 3.31 14.03 -0.62
CA PHE A 356 3.55 12.59 -0.58
C PHE A 356 4.71 12.25 0.38
N PRO A 357 4.78 11.00 0.91
CA PRO A 357 5.86 10.58 1.80
C PRO A 357 7.24 10.76 1.17
N GLY A 358 8.14 11.46 1.86
CA GLY A 358 9.49 11.77 1.38
C GLY A 358 9.58 12.89 0.33
N GLU A 359 8.48 13.49 -0.11
CA GLU A 359 8.46 14.41 -1.26
C GLU A 359 9.37 15.64 -1.04
N ILE A 360 9.49 16.15 0.19
CA ILE A 360 10.42 17.25 0.53
C ILE A 360 11.87 16.86 0.21
N ILE A 361 12.28 15.63 0.50
CA ILE A 361 13.64 15.15 0.21
C ILE A 361 13.81 14.92 -1.29
N ASP A 362 12.80 14.36 -1.95
CA ASP A 362 12.81 14.14 -3.40
C ASP A 362 12.96 15.46 -4.17
N ARG A 363 12.30 16.55 -3.75
CA ARG A 363 12.47 17.90 -4.34
C ARG A 363 13.93 18.42 -4.30
N LEU A 364 14.71 18.02 -3.29
CA LEU A 364 16.11 18.44 -3.15
C LEU A 364 17.08 17.61 -4.01
N GLN A 365 16.64 16.47 -4.56
CA GLN A 365 17.49 15.64 -5.42
C GLN A 365 17.59 16.24 -6.83
N PRO A 366 18.80 16.49 -7.36
CA PRO A 366 18.97 17.03 -8.71
C PRO A 366 18.29 16.20 -9.82
N ALA A 367 18.13 14.90 -9.58
CA ALA A 367 17.57 13.97 -10.55
C ALA A 367 16.03 14.04 -10.65
N TYR A 368 15.32 14.59 -9.64
CA TYR A 368 13.90 14.96 -9.75
C TYR A 368 13.71 16.42 -10.25
N ALA A 369 14.73 17.27 -10.09
CA ALA A 369 14.77 18.63 -10.63
C ALA A 369 15.08 18.68 -12.14
N ALA A 370 15.59 17.61 -12.73
CA ALA A 370 15.87 17.50 -14.16
C ALA A 370 14.57 17.65 -15.00
N ARG A 371 14.66 18.39 -16.11
CA ARG A 371 13.52 18.61 -17.04
C ARG A 371 13.00 17.29 -17.61
N ASP A 372 13.93 16.43 -17.99
CA ASP A 372 13.68 15.12 -18.60
C ASP A 372 13.72 13.97 -17.56
N GLY A 373 13.63 14.32 -16.27
CA GLY A 373 13.56 13.37 -15.16
C GLY A 373 12.13 13.12 -14.70
N LEU A 374 11.93 12.06 -13.93
CA LEU A 374 10.73 11.92 -13.09
C LEU A 374 10.59 13.13 -12.15
N THR A 375 9.37 13.42 -11.73
CA THR A 375 9.06 14.39 -10.68
C THR A 375 8.95 13.71 -9.31
N PRO A 376 8.99 14.47 -8.19
CA PRO A 376 8.70 13.91 -6.87
C PRO A 376 7.30 13.27 -6.76
N LYS A 377 6.35 13.69 -7.61
CA LYS A 377 4.99 13.12 -7.73
C LYS A 377 4.94 11.75 -8.45
N GLU A 378 6.09 11.30 -8.95
CA GLU A 378 6.30 10.04 -9.64
C GLU A 378 7.31 9.15 -8.90
N SER A 379 7.68 9.48 -7.67
CA SER A 379 8.38 8.54 -6.79
C SER A 379 7.51 7.32 -6.50
N VAL A 380 8.10 6.16 -6.19
CA VAL A 380 7.35 4.92 -5.89
C VAL A 380 6.29 5.14 -4.79
N TRP A 381 6.61 5.97 -3.80
CA TRP A 381 5.69 6.33 -2.71
C TRP A 381 4.56 7.25 -3.17
N ALA A 382 4.83 8.24 -4.02
CA ALA A 382 3.80 9.09 -4.60
C ALA A 382 2.85 8.30 -5.51
N LEU A 383 3.38 7.43 -6.37
CA LEU A 383 2.59 6.56 -7.25
C LEU A 383 1.70 5.60 -6.45
N TYR A 384 2.23 5.02 -5.37
CA TYR A 384 1.42 4.23 -4.44
C TYR A 384 0.25 5.03 -3.86
N CYS A 385 0.52 6.24 -3.33
CA CYS A 385 -0.50 7.12 -2.75
C CYS A 385 -1.57 7.56 -3.77
N ARG A 386 -1.16 7.92 -4.99
CA ARG A 386 -2.07 8.21 -6.11
C ARG A 386 -2.96 7.02 -6.45
N SER A 387 -2.39 5.81 -6.53
CA SER A 387 -3.14 4.60 -6.83
C SER A 387 -4.20 4.26 -5.77
N MET A 388 -3.93 4.54 -4.49
CA MET A 388 -4.91 4.38 -3.42
C MET A 388 -6.07 5.37 -3.57
N LEU A 389 -5.80 6.66 -3.76
CA LEU A 389 -6.87 7.66 -3.96
C LEU A 389 -7.74 7.32 -5.18
N LEU A 390 -7.11 7.01 -6.31
CA LEU A 390 -7.83 6.65 -7.54
C LEU A 390 -8.63 5.36 -7.38
N TRP A 391 -8.09 4.36 -6.68
CA TRP A 391 -8.81 3.11 -6.40
C TRP A 391 -10.03 3.35 -5.50
N ASN A 392 -9.90 4.16 -4.44
CA ASN A 392 -11.03 4.54 -3.59
C ASN A 392 -12.09 5.29 -4.39
N TYR A 393 -11.68 6.26 -5.21
CA TYR A 393 -12.58 7.00 -6.12
C TYR A 393 -13.38 6.04 -7.00
N CYS A 394 -12.69 5.15 -7.72
CA CYS A 394 -13.29 4.24 -8.68
C CYS A 394 -14.37 3.33 -8.08
N ASN A 395 -14.32 3.01 -6.78
CA ASN A 395 -15.37 2.20 -6.14
C ASN A 395 -16.77 2.84 -6.25
N ARG A 396 -16.89 4.16 -6.47
CA ARG A 396 -18.19 4.81 -6.77
C ARG A 396 -18.86 4.22 -8.02
N PHE A 397 -18.07 3.81 -9.02
CA PHE A 397 -18.59 3.30 -10.29
C PHE A 397 -19.35 1.98 -10.15
N ARG A 398 -19.18 1.28 -9.02
CA ARG A 398 -19.97 0.07 -8.68
C ARG A 398 -21.46 0.37 -8.51
N TYR A 399 -21.82 1.61 -8.15
CA TYR A 399 -23.18 2.02 -7.74
C TYR A 399 -23.80 3.10 -8.64
N VAL A 400 -23.23 3.35 -9.83
CA VAL A 400 -23.73 4.34 -10.79
C VAL A 400 -25.19 4.09 -11.16
N SER A 401 -25.99 5.16 -11.12
CA SER A 401 -27.36 5.19 -11.60
C SER A 401 -27.41 5.61 -13.08
N ALA A 402 -28.42 5.15 -13.81
CA ALA A 402 -28.66 5.52 -15.22
C ALA A 402 -29.06 7.00 -15.43
N ASN A 403 -29.13 7.80 -14.34
CA ASN A 403 -29.42 9.23 -14.41
C ASN A 403 -28.16 10.11 -14.42
N ASP A 404 -26.97 9.54 -14.18
CA ASP A 404 -25.71 10.27 -14.01
C ASP A 404 -24.72 10.05 -15.17
N GLU A 405 -25.18 9.52 -16.31
CA GLU A 405 -24.35 8.89 -17.36
C GLU A 405 -23.26 9.79 -17.95
N ASP A 406 -23.57 11.06 -18.26
CA ASP A 406 -22.62 11.98 -18.92
C ASP A 406 -21.40 12.29 -18.03
N HIS A 407 -21.63 12.74 -16.79
CA HIS A 407 -20.56 13.03 -15.83
C HIS A 407 -19.75 11.77 -15.47
N VAL A 408 -20.42 10.63 -15.36
CA VAL A 408 -19.75 9.36 -15.08
C VAL A 408 -18.87 8.91 -16.24
N SER A 409 -19.23 9.22 -17.50
CA SER A 409 -18.40 8.93 -18.67
C SER A 409 -17.09 9.73 -18.66
N GLU A 410 -17.16 11.02 -18.30
CA GLU A 410 -15.98 11.88 -18.12
C GLU A 410 -15.08 11.38 -16.98
N ASP A 411 -15.65 11.13 -15.80
CA ASP A 411 -14.96 10.55 -14.63
C ASP A 411 -14.25 9.22 -14.98
N ILE A 412 -14.90 8.36 -15.76
CA ILE A 412 -14.37 7.06 -16.22
C ILE A 412 -13.17 7.24 -17.14
N SER A 413 -13.24 8.20 -18.07
CA SER A 413 -12.17 8.48 -19.02
C SER A 413 -10.94 9.06 -18.31
N GLU A 414 -11.15 10.01 -17.39
CA GLU A 414 -10.09 10.60 -16.57
C GLU A 414 -9.47 9.57 -15.62
N ALA A 415 -10.27 8.73 -14.97
CA ALA A 415 -9.78 7.64 -14.12
C ALA A 415 -8.95 6.59 -14.87
N TRP A 416 -9.33 6.26 -16.12
CA TRP A 416 -8.53 5.40 -16.97
C TRP A 416 -7.18 6.05 -17.34
N ALA A 417 -7.20 7.35 -17.65
CA ALA A 417 -6.03 8.10 -18.08
C ALA A 417 -5.01 8.35 -16.95
N GLU A 418 -5.47 8.54 -15.70
CA GLU A 418 -4.58 8.58 -14.52
C GLU A 418 -4.05 7.19 -14.17
N ALA A 419 -4.86 6.12 -14.24
CA ALA A 419 -4.36 4.76 -14.03
C ALA A 419 -3.25 4.38 -15.02
N GLN A 420 -3.37 4.83 -16.28
CA GLN A 420 -2.34 4.68 -17.30
C GLN A 420 -1.07 5.48 -16.97
N ALA A 421 -1.22 6.75 -16.57
CA ALA A 421 -0.09 7.62 -16.21
C ALA A 421 0.68 7.09 -14.98
N ILE A 422 -0.01 6.52 -14.00
CA ILE A 422 0.62 5.87 -12.82
C ILE A 422 1.39 4.63 -13.28
N GLU A 423 0.86 3.79 -14.17
CA GLU A 423 1.57 2.60 -14.66
C GLU A 423 2.81 2.96 -15.47
N GLU A 424 2.72 3.90 -16.41
CA GLU A 424 3.86 4.36 -17.22
C GLU A 424 4.97 4.96 -16.34
N SER A 425 4.60 5.73 -15.33
CA SER A 425 5.54 6.24 -14.33
C SER A 425 6.15 5.13 -13.48
N LEU A 426 5.38 4.08 -13.15
CA LEU A 426 5.84 2.94 -12.36
C LEU A 426 6.81 2.04 -13.15
N ASP A 427 6.57 1.84 -14.43
CA ASP A 427 7.42 1.04 -15.32
C ASP A 427 8.75 1.75 -15.65
N ALA A 428 8.84 3.07 -15.48
CA ALA A 428 10.12 3.80 -15.47
C ALA A 428 11.01 3.43 -14.26
N HIS A 429 10.46 2.85 -13.18
CA HIS A 429 11.21 2.40 -12.00
C HIS A 429 11.80 1.00 -12.17
N ASN A 430 12.95 0.92 -12.85
CA ASN A 430 13.75 -0.30 -12.95
C ASN A 430 14.68 -0.58 -11.74
N CYS A 431 14.56 0.22 -10.67
CA CYS A 431 15.46 0.24 -9.51
C CYS A 431 15.18 -0.83 -8.45
N SER A 432 13.99 -1.45 -8.45
CA SER A 432 13.51 -2.34 -7.37
C SER A 432 13.62 -1.73 -5.96
N LEU A 433 13.39 -0.42 -5.83
CA LEU A 433 13.63 0.36 -4.59
C LEU A 433 12.75 -0.10 -3.42
N ASP A 434 11.42 -0.01 -3.55
CA ASP A 434 10.47 -0.72 -2.69
C ASP A 434 9.62 -1.66 -3.54
N THR A 435 10.01 -2.93 -3.55
CA THR A 435 9.30 -3.96 -4.33
C THR A 435 7.89 -4.21 -3.82
N ALA A 436 7.64 -4.06 -2.51
CA ALA A 436 6.30 -4.29 -1.95
C ALA A 436 5.32 -3.22 -2.42
N LEU A 437 5.71 -1.94 -2.35
CA LEU A 437 4.89 -0.83 -2.86
C LEU A 437 4.69 -0.90 -4.37
N ILE A 438 5.69 -1.31 -5.15
CA ILE A 438 5.53 -1.54 -6.60
C ILE A 438 4.44 -2.60 -6.86
N TYR A 439 4.44 -3.73 -6.15
CA TYR A 439 3.40 -4.76 -6.32
C TYR A 439 2.02 -4.27 -5.89
N THR A 440 1.90 -3.60 -4.73
CA THR A 440 0.59 -3.07 -4.27
C THR A 440 0.07 -1.97 -5.18
N THR A 441 0.94 -1.14 -5.77
CA THR A 441 0.56 -0.13 -6.77
C THR A 441 -0.01 -0.81 -8.04
N ARG A 442 0.64 -1.86 -8.54
CA ARG A 442 0.11 -2.66 -9.67
C ARG A 442 -1.20 -3.35 -9.33
N GLU A 443 -1.38 -3.83 -8.10
CA GLU A 443 -2.66 -4.38 -7.62
C GLU A 443 -3.79 -3.33 -7.66
N HIS A 444 -3.53 -2.11 -7.19
CA HIS A 444 -4.49 -1.00 -7.30
C HIS A 444 -4.81 -0.64 -8.76
N ILE A 445 -3.80 -0.48 -9.63
CA ILE A 445 -3.99 -0.20 -11.07
C ILE A 445 -4.86 -1.27 -11.73
N HIS A 446 -4.61 -2.55 -11.42
CA HIS A 446 -5.41 -3.64 -11.93
C HIS A 446 -6.88 -3.53 -11.47
N ASN A 447 -7.08 -3.33 -10.16
CA ASN A 447 -8.40 -3.18 -9.56
C ASN A 447 -9.16 -1.96 -10.13
N ILE A 448 -8.49 -0.84 -10.39
CA ILE A 448 -9.05 0.33 -11.07
C ILE A 448 -9.52 -0.04 -12.49
N ARG A 449 -8.64 -0.62 -13.31
CA ARG A 449 -8.96 -0.98 -14.71
C ARG A 449 -10.15 -1.93 -14.82
N MET A 450 -10.31 -2.86 -13.87
CA MET A 450 -11.49 -3.72 -13.79
C MET A 450 -12.78 -2.92 -13.54
N ILE A 451 -12.79 -2.11 -12.49
CA ILE A 451 -13.98 -1.35 -12.08
C ILE A 451 -14.39 -0.37 -13.19
N VAL A 452 -13.43 0.33 -13.79
CA VAL A 452 -13.65 1.24 -14.92
C VAL A 452 -14.17 0.48 -16.16
N THR A 453 -13.59 -0.68 -16.48
CA THR A 453 -14.07 -1.53 -17.60
C THR A 453 -15.50 -2.02 -17.38
N GLN A 454 -15.85 -2.38 -16.15
CA GLN A 454 -17.21 -2.81 -15.80
C GLN A 454 -18.20 -1.64 -15.88
N ALA A 455 -17.79 -0.45 -15.47
CA ALA A 455 -18.60 0.76 -15.57
C ALA A 455 -18.88 1.15 -17.04
N LEU A 456 -17.85 1.15 -17.91
CA LEU A 456 -17.99 1.35 -19.35
C LEU A 456 -18.98 0.37 -19.99
N ARG A 457 -18.92 -0.92 -19.62
CA ARG A 457 -19.84 -1.95 -20.13
C ARG A 457 -21.30 -1.71 -19.75
N ARG A 458 -21.54 -1.18 -18.55
CA ARG A 458 -22.88 -0.81 -18.08
C ARG A 458 -23.43 0.39 -18.87
N LEU A 459 -22.65 1.45 -19.02
CA LEU A 459 -23.01 2.62 -19.85
C LEU A 459 -23.29 2.25 -21.31
N GLN A 460 -22.55 1.28 -21.85
CA GLN A 460 -22.75 0.79 -23.22
C GLN A 460 -23.91 -0.24 -23.37
N GLY A 461 -24.67 -0.51 -22.32
CA GLY A 461 -25.78 -1.47 -22.34
C GLY A 461 -25.37 -2.95 -22.45
N TYR A 462 -24.08 -3.28 -22.44
CA TYR A 462 -23.63 -4.68 -22.54
C TYR A 462 -23.98 -5.52 -21.30
N ASP A 463 -24.18 -4.88 -20.14
CA ASP A 463 -24.64 -5.51 -18.89
C ASP A 463 -26.16 -5.28 -18.64
N HIS A 464 -27.03 -5.58 -19.61
CA HIS A 464 -28.50 -5.57 -19.43
C HIS A 464 -29.06 -6.67 -18.50
N GLY A 465 -28.21 -7.44 -17.81
CA GLY A 465 -28.62 -8.51 -16.91
C GLY A 465 -28.55 -8.10 -15.44
N PHE A 466 -29.59 -8.45 -14.66
CA PHE A 466 -29.53 -8.50 -13.19
C PHE A 466 -28.55 -9.59 -12.73
N LYS A 467 -27.24 -9.36 -12.89
CA LYS A 467 -26.21 -10.12 -12.17
C LYS A 467 -26.24 -9.65 -10.72
N LEU A 468 -26.99 -10.39 -9.91
CA LEU A 468 -27.12 -10.27 -8.45
C LEU A 468 -25.80 -10.49 -7.68
N THR A 469 -24.67 -10.56 -8.37
CA THR A 469 -23.33 -10.70 -7.82
C THR A 469 -22.64 -9.33 -7.88
N PRO A 470 -22.70 -8.52 -6.80
CA PRO A 470 -21.72 -7.46 -6.64
C PRO A 470 -20.31 -8.07 -6.64
N GLY A 471 -19.33 -7.29 -7.11
CA GLY A 471 -17.96 -7.75 -7.33
C GLY A 471 -17.39 -7.31 -8.69
N PRO A 472 -16.06 -7.35 -8.85
CA PRO A 472 -15.40 -7.03 -10.11
C PRO A 472 -15.66 -8.10 -11.17
N ILE A 473 -16.13 -7.69 -12.36
CA ILE A 473 -16.24 -8.59 -13.53
C ILE A 473 -14.98 -8.46 -14.37
N PHE A 474 -14.13 -9.48 -14.33
CA PHE A 474 -12.89 -9.52 -15.09
C PHE A 474 -13.16 -9.74 -16.59
N LYS A 475 -12.35 -9.11 -17.46
CA LYS A 475 -12.11 -9.64 -18.81
C LYS A 475 -11.06 -10.75 -18.69
N ARG A 476 -11.19 -11.83 -19.47
CA ARG A 476 -10.24 -12.96 -19.48
C ARG A 476 -8.77 -12.53 -19.43
N LYS A 477 -8.33 -11.66 -20.35
CA LYS A 477 -6.94 -11.18 -20.37
C LYS A 477 -6.54 -10.48 -19.05
N HIS A 478 -7.40 -9.66 -18.47
CA HIS A 478 -7.12 -9.02 -17.19
C HIS A 478 -7.03 -10.05 -16.05
N ALA A 479 -7.90 -11.06 -16.03
CA ALA A 479 -7.76 -12.18 -15.11
C ALA A 479 -6.41 -12.90 -15.27
N GLU A 480 -6.02 -13.23 -16.50
CA GLU A 480 -4.75 -13.88 -16.81
C GLU A 480 -3.53 -13.02 -16.38
N ASP A 481 -3.54 -11.72 -16.69
CA ASP A 481 -2.53 -10.75 -16.26
C ASP A 481 -2.43 -10.68 -14.72
N TRP A 482 -3.57 -10.61 -14.01
CA TRP A 482 -3.61 -10.57 -12.54
C TRP A 482 -3.09 -11.86 -11.90
N ILE A 483 -3.52 -13.02 -12.39
CA ILE A 483 -3.07 -14.32 -11.91
C ILE A 483 -1.55 -14.44 -12.09
N TYR A 484 -1.02 -14.01 -13.25
CA TYR A 484 0.42 -14.01 -13.52
C TYR A 484 1.22 -13.18 -12.52
N TYR A 485 0.78 -11.95 -12.20
CA TYR A 485 1.48 -11.10 -11.23
C TYR A 485 1.35 -11.62 -9.79
N GLN A 486 0.16 -12.06 -9.38
CA GLN A 486 -0.05 -12.61 -8.03
C GLN A 486 0.75 -13.89 -7.80
N ASP A 487 0.84 -14.78 -8.80
CA ASP A 487 1.61 -16.02 -8.70
C ASP A 487 3.11 -15.78 -8.40
N GLN A 488 3.71 -14.72 -8.96
CA GLN A 488 5.10 -14.36 -8.64
C GLN A 488 5.32 -13.96 -7.17
N LEU A 489 4.31 -13.37 -6.52
CA LEU A 489 4.35 -13.01 -5.11
C LEU A 489 4.05 -14.23 -4.24
N VAL A 490 2.99 -14.97 -4.57
CA VAL A 490 2.53 -16.14 -3.82
C VAL A 490 3.56 -17.27 -3.84
N ARG A 491 4.29 -17.50 -4.95
CA ARG A 491 5.39 -18.48 -4.97
C ARG A 491 6.49 -18.17 -3.95
N ARG A 492 6.84 -16.89 -3.78
CA ARG A 492 7.82 -16.47 -2.75
C ARG A 492 7.26 -16.72 -1.35
N ALA A 493 6.02 -16.31 -1.09
CA ALA A 493 5.35 -16.56 0.20
C ALA A 493 5.23 -18.07 0.51
N ALA A 494 4.89 -18.91 -0.47
CA ALA A 494 4.78 -20.36 -0.31
C ALA A 494 6.14 -21.03 -0.07
N ALA A 495 7.21 -20.55 -0.71
CA ALA A 495 8.58 -21.00 -0.44
C ALA A 495 9.00 -20.66 1.02
N THR A 496 8.74 -19.43 1.46
CA THR A 496 8.98 -19.00 2.85
C THR A 496 8.13 -19.80 3.85
N ALA A 497 6.84 -20.04 3.56
CA ALA A 497 5.94 -20.84 4.40
C ALA A 497 6.40 -22.30 4.52
N SER A 498 7.04 -22.84 3.47
CA SER A 498 7.62 -24.18 3.46
C SER A 498 8.96 -24.28 4.21
N ASN A 499 9.61 -23.15 4.52
CA ASN A 499 10.90 -23.09 5.20
C ASN A 499 10.93 -21.95 6.24
N LEU A 500 10.12 -22.08 7.29
CA LEU A 500 10.06 -21.09 8.39
C LEU A 500 11.39 -20.94 9.17
N GLN A 501 12.40 -21.78 8.92
CA GLN A 501 13.72 -21.71 9.54
C GLN A 501 14.67 -20.72 8.85
N SER A 502 14.33 -20.20 7.66
CA SER A 502 15.19 -19.25 6.95
C SER A 502 15.01 -17.81 7.48
N PRO A 503 16.03 -16.92 7.36
CA PRO A 503 15.91 -15.53 7.82
C PRO A 503 14.76 -14.75 7.16
N GLU A 504 14.35 -15.14 5.95
CA GLU A 504 13.22 -14.57 5.23
C GLU A 504 11.87 -14.89 5.89
N SER A 505 11.81 -15.87 6.80
CA SER A 505 10.57 -16.29 7.49
C SER A 505 9.92 -15.17 8.29
N ILE A 506 10.69 -14.18 8.75
CA ILE A 506 10.22 -12.93 9.40
C ILE A 506 9.11 -12.24 8.58
N GLN A 507 9.13 -12.35 7.25
CA GLN A 507 8.08 -11.81 6.37
C GLN A 507 6.69 -12.45 6.57
N LEU A 508 6.64 -13.63 7.19
CA LEU A 508 5.45 -14.40 7.55
C LEU A 508 5.31 -14.64 9.06
N THR A 509 6.38 -14.74 9.86
CA THR A 509 6.33 -15.03 11.31
C THR A 509 6.18 -13.80 12.19
N GLN A 510 6.41 -12.59 11.64
CA GLN A 510 6.28 -11.31 12.37
C GLN A 510 5.28 -10.33 11.75
N ARG A 511 4.40 -10.81 10.84
CA ARG A 511 3.45 -9.95 10.09
C ARG A 511 1.98 -10.43 10.19
N PRO A 512 1.37 -10.45 11.39
CA PRO A 512 0.01 -11.00 11.62
C PRO A 512 -1.11 -10.25 10.88
N TRP A 513 -0.92 -9.00 10.44
CA TRP A 513 -1.87 -8.28 9.58
C TRP A 513 -1.94 -8.82 8.14
N ARG A 514 -0.93 -9.57 7.68
CA ARG A 514 -0.91 -10.09 6.29
C ARG A 514 -1.88 -11.25 6.04
N VAL A 515 -2.36 -11.94 7.08
CA VAL A 515 -3.24 -13.12 6.93
C VAL A 515 -4.49 -12.78 6.12
N GLN A 516 -5.10 -11.63 6.43
CA GLN A 516 -6.30 -11.14 5.75
C GLN A 516 -6.06 -10.81 4.27
N TRP A 517 -4.87 -10.33 3.89
CA TRP A 517 -4.52 -10.15 2.47
C TRP A 517 -4.49 -11.49 1.72
N PHE A 518 -3.83 -12.53 2.26
CA PHE A 518 -3.80 -13.84 1.61
C PHE A 518 -5.21 -14.48 1.48
N ILE A 519 -6.03 -14.38 2.54
CA ILE A 519 -7.44 -14.82 2.53
C ILE A 519 -8.24 -14.09 1.43
N HIS A 520 -8.05 -12.79 1.29
CA HIS A 520 -8.66 -11.97 0.24
C HIS A 520 -8.21 -12.40 -1.17
N GLN A 521 -6.90 -12.62 -1.40
CA GLN A 521 -6.42 -13.12 -2.69
C GLN A 521 -7.05 -14.48 -3.05
N LEU A 522 -7.26 -15.38 -2.08
CA LEU A 522 -7.91 -16.67 -2.31
C LEU A 522 -9.40 -16.50 -2.67
N SER A 523 -10.11 -15.59 -1.98
CA SER A 523 -11.48 -15.23 -2.33
C SER A 523 -11.58 -14.73 -3.78
N THR A 524 -10.65 -13.84 -4.19
CA THR A 524 -10.57 -13.32 -5.57
C THR A 524 -10.28 -14.42 -6.60
N CYS A 525 -9.39 -15.38 -6.29
CA CYS A 525 -9.13 -16.55 -7.16
C CYS A 525 -10.39 -17.41 -7.39
N LEU A 526 -11.21 -17.61 -6.35
CA LEU A 526 -12.46 -18.34 -6.48
C LEU A 526 -13.49 -17.56 -7.31
N GLN A 527 -13.63 -16.25 -7.09
CA GLN A 527 -14.53 -15.40 -7.88
C GLN A 527 -14.13 -15.36 -9.37
N LEU A 528 -12.82 -15.34 -9.65
CA LEU A 528 -12.28 -15.42 -11.00
C LEU A 528 -12.74 -16.70 -11.73
N TRP A 529 -12.51 -17.86 -11.11
CA TRP A 529 -12.91 -19.14 -11.67
C TRP A 529 -14.43 -19.34 -11.70
N GLU A 530 -15.16 -18.86 -10.69
CA GLU A 530 -16.62 -18.93 -10.64
C GLU A 530 -17.27 -18.17 -11.82
N ASN A 531 -16.69 -17.03 -12.21
CA ASN A 531 -17.08 -16.25 -13.39
C ASN A 531 -16.63 -16.88 -14.73
N GLU A 532 -15.41 -17.41 -14.82
CA GLU A 532 -14.86 -18.03 -16.04
C GLU A 532 -14.17 -19.36 -15.72
N ARG A 533 -14.95 -20.46 -15.78
CA ARG A 533 -14.53 -21.82 -15.36
C ARG A 533 -13.31 -22.40 -16.09
N THR A 534 -12.93 -21.82 -17.23
CA THR A 534 -11.73 -22.19 -17.99
C THR A 534 -10.42 -21.61 -17.43
N LEU A 535 -10.48 -20.73 -16.42
CA LEU A 535 -9.30 -20.17 -15.76
C LEU A 535 -8.74 -21.14 -14.71
N GLU A 536 -8.17 -22.27 -15.18
CA GLU A 536 -7.59 -23.30 -14.29
C GLU A 536 -6.45 -22.75 -13.42
N GLU A 537 -5.64 -21.82 -13.94
CA GLU A 537 -4.56 -21.16 -13.20
C GLU A 537 -5.02 -20.41 -11.95
N ALA A 538 -6.28 -19.95 -11.89
CA ALA A 538 -6.83 -19.37 -10.67
C ALA A 538 -6.97 -20.41 -9.54
N LEU A 539 -7.26 -21.67 -9.88
CA LEU A 539 -7.28 -22.77 -8.90
C LEU A 539 -5.87 -23.15 -8.46
N HIS A 540 -4.90 -23.19 -9.39
CA HIS A 540 -3.48 -23.44 -9.05
C HIS A 540 -2.91 -22.37 -8.13
N LEU A 541 -3.22 -21.09 -8.38
CA LEU A 541 -2.88 -19.98 -7.49
C LEU A 541 -3.60 -20.09 -6.14
N GLY A 542 -4.90 -20.40 -6.14
CA GLY A 542 -5.69 -20.61 -4.93
C GLY A 542 -5.14 -21.71 -4.03
N ARG A 543 -4.64 -22.82 -4.59
CA ARG A 543 -3.99 -23.91 -3.84
C ARG A 543 -2.70 -23.45 -3.15
N ARG A 544 -1.86 -22.64 -3.83
CA ARG A 544 -0.63 -22.05 -3.26
C ARG A 544 -0.95 -21.03 -2.15
N LEU A 545 -1.94 -20.18 -2.38
CA LEU A 545 -2.44 -19.24 -1.37
C LEU A 545 -2.91 -19.96 -0.11
N LEU A 546 -3.69 -21.03 -0.26
CA LEU A 546 -4.23 -21.79 0.86
C LEU A 546 -3.13 -22.46 1.72
N GLN A 547 -2.01 -22.86 1.12
CA GLN A 547 -0.82 -23.31 1.87
C GLN A 547 -0.29 -22.20 2.79
N VAL A 548 -0.13 -20.97 2.28
CA VAL A 548 0.34 -19.83 3.07
C VAL A 548 -0.66 -19.47 4.18
N ILE A 549 -1.96 -19.48 3.88
CA ILE A 549 -3.04 -19.20 4.85
C ILE A 549 -3.03 -20.22 5.99
N ASP A 550 -2.91 -21.52 5.68
CA ASP A 550 -2.78 -22.57 6.71
C ASP A 550 -1.57 -22.31 7.61
N THR A 551 -0.39 -22.02 7.03
CA THR A 551 0.83 -21.74 7.78
C THR A 551 0.66 -20.52 8.68
N MET A 552 0.04 -19.44 8.20
CA MET A 552 -0.16 -18.24 9.03
C MET A 552 -1.24 -18.41 10.10
N ASN A 553 -2.31 -19.17 9.86
CA ASN A 553 -3.28 -19.53 10.90
C ASN A 553 -2.67 -20.47 11.96
N TYR A 554 -1.68 -21.29 11.60
CA TYR A 554 -0.88 -22.04 12.57
C TYR A 554 0.05 -21.14 13.40
N LEU A 555 0.54 -20.05 12.81
CA LEU A 555 1.39 -19.07 13.50
C LEU A 555 0.62 -18.23 14.51
N TRP A 556 -0.62 -17.83 14.21
CA TRP A 556 -1.49 -17.07 15.12
C TRP A 556 -2.90 -17.65 15.23
N ASP A 557 -3.27 -18.05 16.44
CA ASP A 557 -4.63 -18.43 16.82
C ASP A 557 -5.60 -17.27 16.55
N CYS A 558 -6.50 -17.47 15.59
CA CYS A 558 -7.47 -16.47 15.16
C CYS A 558 -8.73 -17.15 14.62
N PRO A 559 -9.74 -17.43 15.46
CA PRO A 559 -10.93 -18.20 15.07
C PRO A 559 -11.69 -17.65 13.86
N THR A 560 -11.73 -16.32 13.71
CA THR A 560 -12.35 -15.65 12.55
C THR A 560 -11.61 -16.00 11.24
N ASN A 561 -10.27 -15.96 11.25
CA ASN A 561 -9.45 -16.30 10.08
C ASN A 561 -9.56 -17.80 9.76
N GLU A 562 -9.58 -18.65 10.78
CA GLU A 562 -9.75 -20.10 10.61
C GLU A 562 -11.11 -20.46 10.01
N ALA A 563 -12.19 -19.82 10.47
CA ALA A 563 -13.53 -20.04 9.93
C ALA A 563 -13.60 -19.66 8.44
N GLN A 564 -13.13 -18.46 8.08
CA GLN A 564 -13.11 -17.97 6.70
C GLN A 564 -12.21 -18.83 5.81
N ALA A 565 -11.02 -19.23 6.27
CA ALA A 565 -10.13 -20.14 5.54
C ALA A 565 -10.73 -21.55 5.38
N SER A 566 -11.55 -22.01 6.33
CA SER A 566 -12.26 -23.30 6.22
C SER A 566 -13.34 -23.27 5.15
N GLU A 567 -14.10 -22.18 5.05
CA GLU A 567 -15.10 -21.97 4.01
C GLU A 567 -14.46 -21.89 2.61
N LEU A 568 -13.43 -21.05 2.45
CA LEU A 568 -12.71 -20.90 1.18
C LEU A 568 -12.02 -22.22 0.76
N ARG A 569 -11.50 -23.00 1.71
CA ARG A 569 -10.99 -24.36 1.44
C ARG A 569 -12.06 -25.29 0.90
N ALA A 570 -13.27 -25.27 1.46
CA ALA A 570 -14.35 -26.14 0.99
C ALA A 570 -14.76 -25.77 -0.44
N ARG A 571 -14.91 -24.47 -0.73
CA ARG A 571 -15.16 -23.94 -2.09
C ARG A 571 -14.05 -24.32 -3.08
N LEU A 572 -12.78 -24.13 -2.71
CA LEU A 572 -11.64 -24.50 -3.55
C LEU A 572 -11.56 -26.01 -3.81
N THR A 573 -11.83 -26.83 -2.79
CA THR A 573 -11.82 -28.30 -2.93
C THR A 573 -12.90 -28.76 -3.91
N GLU A 574 -14.09 -28.17 -3.84
CA GLU A 574 -15.17 -28.45 -4.80
C GLU A 574 -14.83 -27.95 -6.21
N ALA A 575 -14.24 -26.76 -6.33
CA ALA A 575 -13.80 -26.22 -7.62
C ALA A 575 -12.74 -27.12 -8.29
N CYS A 576 -11.73 -27.56 -7.52
CA CYS A 576 -10.72 -28.52 -7.99
C CYS A 576 -11.37 -29.83 -8.46
N ARG A 577 -12.29 -30.38 -7.65
CA ARG A 577 -13.02 -31.62 -7.96
C ARG A 577 -13.83 -31.53 -9.25
N LEU A 578 -14.48 -30.40 -9.50
CA LEU A 578 -15.26 -30.16 -10.72
C LEU A 578 -14.39 -30.04 -11.98
N MET A 579 -13.17 -29.50 -11.87
CA MET A 579 -12.23 -29.41 -12.99
C MET A 579 -11.36 -30.66 -13.19
N GLY A 580 -11.40 -31.62 -12.26
CA GLY A 580 -10.53 -32.80 -12.29
C GLY A 580 -9.06 -32.49 -11.99
N VAL A 581 -8.77 -31.31 -11.43
CA VAL A 581 -7.41 -30.92 -11.01
C VAL A 581 -7.09 -31.43 -9.62
N GLU A 582 -5.80 -31.47 -9.30
CA GLU A 582 -5.32 -31.91 -7.99
C GLU A 582 -5.96 -31.08 -6.85
N LEU A 583 -6.40 -31.76 -5.79
CA LEU A 583 -7.06 -31.11 -4.65
C LEU A 583 -6.05 -30.27 -3.82
N PRO A 584 -6.52 -29.34 -2.98
CA PRO A 584 -5.66 -28.68 -2.00
C PRO A 584 -5.10 -29.72 -1.01
N PHE A 585 -3.85 -29.54 -0.59
CA PHE A 585 -3.26 -30.42 0.43
C PHE A 585 -4.07 -30.39 1.74
N PRO A 586 -4.12 -31.50 2.49
CA PRO A 586 -4.65 -31.50 3.87
C PRO A 586 -3.95 -30.43 4.72
N ARG A 587 -4.61 -30.00 5.81
CA ARG A 587 -3.98 -29.13 6.81
C ARG A 587 -2.84 -29.85 7.51
N ASN A 588 -1.64 -29.78 6.95
CA ASN A 588 -0.43 -30.27 7.58
C ASN A 588 0.03 -29.25 8.63
N LEU A 589 -0.61 -29.26 9.80
CA LEU A 589 -0.22 -28.52 11.01
C LEU A 589 1.06 -29.11 11.66
N SER A 590 1.91 -29.75 10.87
CA SER A 590 3.18 -30.33 11.29
C SER A 590 4.15 -29.18 11.55
N ALA A 591 4.24 -28.80 12.82
CA ALA A 591 5.22 -27.83 13.29
C ALA A 591 6.63 -28.16 12.74
N PRO A 592 7.38 -27.18 12.22
CA PRO A 592 8.83 -27.27 12.30
C PRO A 592 9.16 -27.54 13.78
N ALA A 593 10.05 -28.51 14.05
CA ALA A 593 10.41 -28.84 15.42
C ALA A 593 10.84 -27.56 16.16
N LYS A 594 10.28 -27.33 17.36
CA LYS A 594 10.70 -26.21 18.22
C LYS A 594 12.19 -26.32 18.47
N PHE A 595 12.91 -25.23 18.26
CA PHE A 595 14.28 -25.11 18.75
C PHE A 595 14.24 -24.99 20.28
N GLU A 596 15.10 -25.76 20.95
CA GLU A 596 15.47 -25.56 22.37
C GLU A 596 16.61 -24.53 22.47
#